data_AF-A0A0R2VBA0-F1
#
_entry.id   AF-A0A0R2VBA0-F1
#
_cell.length_a   1.000
_cell.length_b   1.000
_cell.length_c   1.000
_cell.angle_alpha   90.00
_cell.angle_beta   90.00
_cell.angle_gamma   90.00
#
_symmetry.space_group_name_H-M   'P 1'
#
loop_
_entity.id
_entity.type
_entity.pdbx_description
1 polymer ?
#
loop_
_entity_poly.entity_id
_entity_poly.type
_entity_poly.pdbx_seq_one_letter_code
_entity_poly.pdbx_strand_id
1 'polypeptide(L)'
;MIVACAGCSGQQQQLDYYTQLLCDCGQPVIEWKQQLQSNPSLLNKGGEVEQVLRECLQEGATHYPDLRADTTFILDLAVAINEQCPEINTSVNAMLLILAGEK
;
A
#
# COMPACT_ATOMS: atom_id res chain seq x y z
N MET A 1 -31.94 -17.14 -8.35
CA MET A 1 -31.11 -16.64 -9.45
C MET A 1 -30.04 -15.78 -8.83
N ILE A 2 -28.81 -16.29 -8.71
CA ILE A 2 -27.68 -15.49 -8.23
C ILE A 2 -27.00 -14.97 -9.50
N VAL A 3 -27.03 -13.65 -9.66
CA VAL A 3 -26.38 -12.95 -10.76
C VAL A 3 -24.88 -13.10 -10.56
N ALA A 4 -24.26 -14.05 -11.26
CA ALA A 4 -22.82 -14.09 -11.41
C ALA A 4 -22.44 -12.95 -12.36
N CYS A 5 -22.04 -11.80 -11.80
CA CYS A 5 -21.33 -10.79 -12.57
C CYS A 5 -19.98 -11.37 -13.00
N ALA A 6 -19.91 -11.92 -14.21
CA ALA A 6 -18.70 -12.47 -14.83
C ALA A 6 -17.58 -11.43 -15.06
N GLY A 7 -17.80 -10.16 -14.68
CA GLY A 7 -16.80 -9.08 -14.68
C GLY A 7 -16.33 -8.62 -13.29
N CYS A 8 -16.98 -9.04 -12.19
CA CYS A 8 -16.61 -8.58 -10.84
C CYS A 8 -15.43 -9.35 -10.22
N SER A 9 -15.10 -10.53 -10.71
CA SER A 9 -14.04 -11.36 -10.12
C SER A 9 -12.64 -10.85 -10.41
N GLY A 10 -12.41 -10.23 -11.59
CA GLY A 10 -11.08 -9.76 -12.00
C GLY A 10 -10.62 -8.51 -11.24
N GLN A 11 -11.51 -7.53 -11.11
CA GLN A 11 -11.22 -6.29 -10.39
C GLN A 11 -11.09 -6.53 -8.88
N GLN A 12 -11.93 -7.40 -8.30
CA GLN A 12 -11.80 -7.76 -6.88
C GLN A 12 -10.51 -8.55 -6.63
N GLN A 13 -10.15 -9.53 -7.48
CA GLN A 13 -8.87 -10.24 -7.33
C GLN A 13 -7.67 -9.32 -7.47
N GLN A 14 -7.74 -8.33 -8.36
CA GLN A 14 -6.72 -7.29 -8.43
C GLN A 14 -6.67 -6.51 -7.12
N LEU A 15 -7.79 -5.97 -6.65
CA LEU A 15 -7.86 -5.21 -5.40
C LEU A 15 -7.27 -6.00 -4.22
N ASP A 16 -7.67 -7.25 -4.04
CA ASP A 16 -7.16 -8.13 -2.98
C ASP A 16 -5.64 -8.35 -3.10
N TYR A 17 -5.16 -8.61 -4.32
CA TYR A 17 -3.73 -8.80 -4.60
C TYR A 17 -2.91 -7.55 -4.24
N TYR A 18 -3.36 -6.38 -4.69
CA TYR A 18 -2.64 -5.13 -4.40
C TYR A 18 -2.73 -4.75 -2.94
N THR A 19 -3.87 -4.97 -2.29
CA THR A 19 -3.99 -4.73 -0.85
C THR A 19 -2.96 -5.56 -0.09
N GLN A 20 -2.82 -6.85 -0.44
CA GLN A 20 -1.80 -7.70 0.16
C GLN A 20 -0.38 -7.20 -0.11
N LEU A 21 -0.05 -6.87 -1.37
CA LEU A 21 1.27 -6.35 -1.74
C LEU A 21 1.63 -5.09 -0.93
N LEU A 22 0.68 -4.18 -0.76
CA LEU A 22 0.87 -2.94 -0.03
C LEU A 22 0.99 -3.16 1.47
N CYS A 23 0.24 -4.12 2.02
CA CYS A 23 0.42 -4.59 3.39
C CYS A 23 1.83 -5.16 3.61
N ASP A 24 2.31 -5.98 2.68
CA ASP A 24 3.65 -6.57 2.74
C ASP A 24 4.74 -5.50 2.64
N CYS A 25 4.60 -4.53 1.71
CA CYS A 25 5.52 -3.39 1.60
C CYS A 25 5.56 -2.54 2.87
N GLY A 26 4.44 -2.46 3.61
CA GLY A 26 4.34 -1.70 4.86
C GLY A 26 4.87 -2.41 6.10
N GLN A 27 5.15 -3.72 6.02
CA GLN A 27 5.61 -4.51 7.17
C GLN A 27 6.86 -3.92 7.87
N PRO A 28 7.89 -3.41 7.15
CA PRO A 28 9.03 -2.77 7.79
C PRO A 28 8.66 -1.52 8.59
N VAL A 29 7.61 -0.79 8.20
CA VAL A 29 7.10 0.38 8.95
C VAL A 29 6.47 -0.06 10.25
N ILE A 30 5.70 -1.16 10.24
CA ILE A 30 5.08 -1.72 11.45
C ILE A 30 6.19 -2.15 12.42
N GLU A 31 7.15 -2.94 11.95
CA GLU A 31 8.27 -3.43 12.76
C GLU A 31 9.09 -2.28 13.33
N TRP A 32 9.41 -1.27 12.51
CA TRP A 32 10.13 -0.09 12.96
C TRP A 32 9.36 0.68 14.04
N LYS A 33 8.04 0.92 13.86
CA LYS A 33 7.20 1.60 14.86
C LYS A 33 7.16 0.82 16.17
N GLN A 34 7.05 -0.51 16.12
CA GLN A 34 7.06 -1.36 17.31
C GLN A 34 8.42 -1.30 18.03
N GLN A 35 9.52 -1.37 17.29
CA GLN A 35 10.86 -1.27 17.87
C GLN A 35 11.15 0.12 18.42
N LEU A 36 10.64 1.19 17.79
CA LEU A 36 10.82 2.57 18.25
C LEU A 36 10.27 2.82 19.66
N GLN A 37 9.17 2.13 20.03
CA GLN A 37 8.59 2.21 21.38
C GLN A 37 9.56 1.73 22.47
N SER A 38 10.39 0.74 22.16
CA SER A 38 11.37 0.14 23.08
C SER A 38 12.78 0.70 22.91
N ASN A 39 13.08 1.25 21.73
CA ASN A 39 14.37 1.84 21.41
C ASN A 39 14.23 3.14 20.60
N PRO A 40 14.13 4.30 21.28
CA PRO A 40 14.06 5.61 20.65
C PRO A 40 15.27 5.96 19.78
N SER A 41 16.41 5.27 19.93
CA SER A 41 17.59 5.49 19.09
C SER A 41 17.35 5.12 17.63
N LEU A 42 16.27 4.38 17.31
CA LEU A 42 15.90 3.99 15.96
C LEU A 42 15.18 5.09 15.17
N LEU A 43 14.94 6.26 15.78
CA LEU A 43 14.31 7.39 15.09
C LEU A 43 15.06 7.78 13.81
N ASN A 44 16.39 7.69 13.82
CA ASN A 44 17.24 8.00 12.67
C ASN A 44 17.12 6.97 11.52
N LYS A 45 16.58 5.77 11.78
CA LYS A 45 16.32 4.75 10.75
C LYS A 45 15.04 4.98 9.97
N GLY A 46 14.21 5.95 10.37
CA GLY A 46 12.95 6.25 9.69
C GLY A 46 13.13 6.55 8.19
N GLY A 47 14.23 7.21 7.81
CA GLY A 47 14.54 7.48 6.40
C GLY A 47 14.88 6.22 5.59
N GLU A 48 15.59 5.26 6.19
CA GLU A 48 15.87 3.97 5.54
C GLU A 48 14.59 3.17 5.34
N VAL A 49 13.70 3.16 6.34
CA VAL A 49 12.40 2.49 6.28
C VAL A 49 11.49 3.13 5.23
N GLU A 50 11.47 4.47 5.15
CA GLU A 50 10.76 5.18 4.08
C GLU A 50 11.31 4.82 2.70
N GLN A 51 12.63 4.74 2.54
CA GLN A 51 13.25 4.36 1.27
C GLN A 51 12.86 2.95 0.84
N VAL A 52 12.91 1.97 1.76
CA VAL A 52 12.48 0.60 1.48
C VAL A 52 11.01 0.55 1.07
N LEU A 53 10.14 1.29 1.77
CA LEU A 53 8.74 1.39 1.41
C LEU A 53 8.57 1.99 0.00
N ARG A 54 9.30 3.06 -0.31
CA ARG A 54 9.27 3.72 -1.63
C ARG A 54 9.68 2.75 -2.73
N GLU A 55 10.78 2.04 -2.56
CA GLU A 55 11.31 1.10 -3.55
C GLU A 55 10.31 -0.03 -3.82
N CYS A 56 9.73 -0.63 -2.76
CA CYS A 56 8.72 -1.67 -2.88
C CYS A 56 7.48 -1.18 -3.64
N LEU A 57 7.00 0.02 -3.32
CA LEU A 57 5.86 0.64 -4.00
C LEU A 57 6.17 1.04 -5.44
N GLN A 58 7.40 1.47 -5.74
CA GLN A 58 7.84 1.80 -7.10
C GLN A 58 7.99 0.56 -7.98
N GLU A 59 8.49 -0.55 -7.43
CA GLU A 59 8.51 -1.84 -8.10
C GLU A 59 7.08 -2.26 -8.45
N GLY A 60 6.16 -2.22 -7.46
CA GLY A 60 4.74 -2.43 -7.69
C GLY A 60 4.17 -1.50 -8.77
N ALA A 61 4.40 -0.19 -8.68
CA ALA A 61 3.87 0.77 -9.65
C ALA A 61 4.43 0.58 -11.07
N THR A 62 5.66 0.10 -11.23
CA THR A 62 6.28 -0.18 -12.53
C THR A 62 5.61 -1.36 -13.22
N HIS A 63 5.22 -2.36 -12.45
CA HIS A 63 4.51 -3.53 -12.96
C HIS A 63 3.04 -3.24 -13.26
N TYR A 64 2.47 -2.17 -12.71
CA TYR A 64 1.02 -1.95 -12.66
C TYR A 64 0.63 -0.49 -12.91
N PRO A 65 0.53 -0.07 -14.19
CA PRO A 65 0.23 1.32 -14.56
C PRO A 65 -1.16 1.81 -14.09
N ASP A 66 -2.08 0.87 -13.82
CA ASP A 66 -3.45 1.18 -13.39
C ASP A 66 -3.49 1.87 -12.02
N LEU A 67 -2.51 1.60 -11.14
CA LEU A 67 -2.34 2.31 -9.86
C LEU A 67 -2.16 3.83 -10.04
N ARG A 68 -1.68 4.27 -11.21
CA ARG A 68 -1.47 5.69 -11.52
C ARG A 68 -2.62 6.29 -12.35
N ALA A 69 -3.46 5.46 -12.95
CA ALA A 69 -4.42 5.88 -13.96
C ALA A 69 -5.86 6.02 -13.42
N ASP A 70 -6.23 5.29 -12.37
CA ASP A 70 -7.61 5.27 -11.85
C ASP A 70 -7.70 5.70 -10.38
N THR A 71 -8.18 6.91 -10.15
CA THR A 71 -8.43 7.46 -8.81
C THR A 71 -9.46 6.64 -8.02
N THR A 72 -10.43 6.01 -8.68
CA THR A 72 -11.45 5.17 -8.01
C THR A 72 -10.79 3.92 -7.43
N PHE A 73 -9.92 3.30 -8.22
CA PHE A 73 -9.15 2.15 -7.80
C PHE A 73 -8.25 2.48 -6.59
N ILE A 74 -7.57 3.63 -6.59
CA ILE A 74 -6.76 4.10 -5.46
C ILE A 74 -7.61 4.27 -4.18
N LEU A 75 -8.84 4.79 -4.30
CA LEU A 75 -9.74 4.95 -3.16
C LEU A 75 -10.20 3.60 -2.60
N ASP A 76 -10.56 2.65 -3.45
CA ASP A 76 -10.93 1.30 -3.04
C ASP A 76 -9.74 0.58 -2.35
N LEU A 77 -8.53 0.78 -2.88
CA LEU A 77 -7.28 0.31 -2.30
C LEU A 77 -7.05 0.87 -0.89
N ALA A 78 -7.25 2.17 -0.72
CA ALA A 78 -7.09 2.84 0.57
C ALA A 78 -8.09 2.31 1.62
N VAL A 79 -9.33 2.00 1.19
CA VAL A 79 -10.32 1.37 2.06
C VAL A 79 -9.87 -0.04 2.45
N ALA A 80 -9.44 -0.86 1.48
CA ALA A 80 -9.00 -2.22 1.73
C ALA A 80 -7.76 -2.28 2.64
N ILE A 81 -6.78 -1.38 2.46
CA ILE A 81 -5.61 -1.23 3.34
C ILE A 81 -6.04 -0.87 4.76
N ASN A 82 -7.01 0.04 4.91
CA ASN A 82 -7.51 0.44 6.23
C ASN A 82 -8.20 -0.73 6.96
N GLU A 83 -8.81 -1.66 6.23
CA GLU A 83 -9.42 -2.86 6.80
C GLU A 83 -8.41 -3.96 7.12
N GLN A 84 -7.45 -4.20 6.23
CA GLN A 84 -6.53 -5.34 6.34
C GLN A 84 -5.26 -5.04 7.14
N CYS A 85 -4.71 -3.82 7.02
CA CYS A 85 -3.46 -3.41 7.68
C CYS A 85 -3.52 -1.91 8.11
N PRO A 86 -4.38 -1.57 9.09
CA PRO A 86 -4.64 -0.18 9.49
C PRO A 86 -3.39 0.58 9.97
N GLU A 87 -2.37 -0.11 10.48
CA GLU A 87 -1.14 0.46 11.04
C GLU A 87 -0.27 1.19 10.01
N ILE A 88 -0.43 0.84 8.74
CA ILE A 88 0.34 1.39 7.61
C ILE A 88 -0.50 2.30 6.72
N ASN A 89 -1.81 2.36 6.93
CA ASN A 89 -2.77 3.11 6.11
C ASN A 89 -2.28 4.53 5.80
N THR A 90 -1.87 5.28 6.81
CA THR A 90 -1.36 6.65 6.63
C THR A 90 -0.07 6.70 5.81
N SER A 91 0.87 5.79 6.07
CA SER A 91 2.19 5.77 5.43
C SER A 91 2.09 5.34 3.96
N VAL A 92 1.33 4.28 3.69
CA VAL A 92 1.14 3.76 2.33
C VAL A 92 0.30 4.70 1.49
N ASN A 93 -0.82 5.22 2.00
CA ASN A 93 -1.66 6.14 1.21
C ASN A 93 -0.95 7.43 0.86
N ALA A 94 -0.15 8.00 1.79
CA ALA A 94 0.66 9.17 1.49
C ALA A 94 1.63 8.88 0.33
N MET A 95 2.24 7.69 0.33
CA MET A 95 3.22 7.31 -0.68
C MET A 95 2.59 6.93 -2.04
N LEU A 96 1.40 6.32 -2.03
CA LEU A 96 0.60 6.09 -3.23
C LEU A 96 0.22 7.42 -3.91
N LEU A 97 -0.19 8.43 -3.13
CA LEU A 97 -0.49 9.76 -3.66
C LEU A 97 0.75 10.45 -4.26
N ILE A 98 1.92 10.28 -3.64
CA ILE A 98 3.19 10.79 -4.18
C ILE A 98 3.51 10.13 -5.52
N LEU A 99 3.42 8.79 -5.60
CA LEU A 99 3.70 8.04 -6.83
C LEU A 99 2.69 8.30 -7.95
N ALA A 100 1.42 8.58 -7.61
CA ALA A 100 0.41 8.99 -8.58
C ALA A 100 0.62 10.43 -9.09
N GLY A 101 1.30 11.28 -8.32
CA GLY A 101 1.60 12.67 -8.66
C GLY A 101 2.89 12.88 -9.48
N GLU A 102 3.82 11.91 -9.44
CA GLU A 102 5.03 11.90 -10.27
C GLU A 102 4.66 11.57 -11.73
N LYS A 103 4.39 12.62 -12.52
CA LYS A 103 4.19 12.58 -13.98
C LYS A 103 5.46 12.87 -14.76
#